data_AF-A0A815B711-F1
#
_entry.id   AF-A0A815B711-F1
#
_cell.length_a   1.000
_cell.length_b   1.000
_cell.length_c   1.000
_cell.angle_alpha   90.00
_cell.angle_beta   90.00
_cell.angle_gamma   90.00
#
_symmetry.space_group_name_H-M   'P 1'
#
loop_
_entity.id
_entity.type
_entity.pdbx_description
1 polymer ?
#
loop_
_entity_poly.entity_id
_entity_poly.type
_entity_poly.pdbx_seq_one_letter_code
_entity_poly.pdbx_strand_id
1 'polypeptide(L)'
;MVDSSGKKENRLCIVSLIGKSTLFEQQCNKSWKLNQLIQMPSFKEHSIIDNEDDFEYYYDHLNNTIYVHLRSFHDTYQLLHLIDNINDDTSIKNFAQLWENKQANFIKKSLICFLLSHIIIISHSSHTFDLNYLRFFRIIELLRHKTKPAILETIRSLNLFKETDIYMNDGRLCVPRALFIFENHHHKGTDIPGGGDRDDDQKLINMAHNLEDIIFNALRCSYIISNQM
;
A
#
# COMPACT_ATOMS: atom_id res chain seq x y z
N MET A 1 -5.00 -11.27 25.88
CA MET A 1 -5.84 -11.23 27.11
C MET A 1 -7.19 -11.79 26.72
N VAL A 2 -7.61 -12.86 27.37
CA VAL A 2 -8.89 -13.54 27.08
C VAL A 2 -9.94 -12.91 28.00
N ASP A 3 -10.97 -12.33 27.40
CA ASP A 3 -12.11 -11.80 28.15
C ASP A 3 -12.98 -12.96 28.67
N SER A 4 -13.59 -12.78 29.84
CA SER A 4 -14.25 -13.81 30.66
C SER A 4 -15.57 -14.37 30.10
N SER A 5 -15.81 -14.23 28.79
CA SER A 5 -17.03 -14.67 28.11
C SER A 5 -16.83 -15.78 27.07
N GLY A 6 -15.62 -16.34 26.92
CA GLY A 6 -15.36 -17.49 26.05
C GLY A 6 -15.57 -17.25 24.54
N LYS A 7 -15.97 -16.03 24.13
CA LYS A 7 -15.97 -15.61 22.73
C LYS A 7 -14.54 -15.19 22.38
N LYS A 8 -13.93 -15.85 21.38
CA LYS A 8 -12.75 -15.30 20.69
C LYS A 8 -13.12 -13.87 20.30
N GLU A 9 -12.37 -12.88 20.80
CA GLU A 9 -12.45 -11.52 20.27
C GLU A 9 -12.23 -11.61 18.77
N ASN A 10 -13.26 -11.32 17.98
CA ASN A 10 -13.18 -11.33 16.53
C ASN A 10 -12.43 -10.06 16.11
N ARG A 11 -11.09 -10.10 16.23
CA ARG A 11 -10.22 -8.95 15.99
C ARG A 11 -10.12 -8.72 14.49
N LEU A 12 -10.57 -7.54 14.06
CA LEU A 12 -10.54 -7.10 12.66
C LEU A 12 -9.10 -6.77 12.26
N CYS A 13 -8.63 -7.30 11.13
CA CYS A 13 -7.36 -6.89 10.53
C CYS A 13 -7.63 -5.96 9.33
N ILE A 14 -6.77 -4.97 9.12
CA ILE A 14 -6.85 -4.05 7.96
C ILE A 14 -5.53 -4.14 7.21
N VAL A 15 -5.61 -4.51 5.93
CA VAL A 15 -4.47 -4.67 5.02
C VAL A 15 -4.64 -3.68 3.87
N SER A 16 -3.77 -2.68 3.79
CA SER A 16 -3.79 -1.71 2.68
C SER A 16 -2.73 -2.03 1.64
N LEU A 17 -3.07 -1.87 0.36
CA LEU A 17 -2.17 -1.97 -0.78
C LEU A 17 -1.96 -0.58 -1.39
N ILE A 18 -0.71 -0.11 -1.40
CA ILE A 18 -0.27 1.15 -1.99
C ILE A 18 0.92 0.90 -2.93
N GLY A 19 1.32 1.93 -3.68
CA GLY A 19 2.52 1.88 -4.52
C GLY A 19 2.21 1.92 -6.02
N LYS A 20 3.12 1.33 -6.80
CA LYS A 20 3.15 1.40 -8.27
C LYS A 20 2.70 0.08 -8.89
N SER A 21 2.11 0.16 -10.09
CA SER A 21 1.86 -1.00 -10.95
C SER A 21 2.70 -0.92 -12.22
N THR A 22 2.82 -2.05 -12.91
CA THR A 22 3.26 -2.12 -14.31
C THR A 22 2.07 -2.09 -15.27
N LEU A 23 2.36 -1.94 -16.56
CA LEU A 23 1.40 -2.15 -17.64
C LEU A 23 1.65 -3.52 -18.26
N PHE A 24 0.84 -4.51 -17.90
CA PHE A 24 0.78 -5.81 -18.58
C PHE A 24 -0.65 -6.10 -19.01
N GLU A 25 -0.79 -6.84 -20.12
CA GLU A 25 -2.04 -7.09 -20.86
C GLU A 25 -3.22 -7.63 -20.03
N GLN A 26 -2.97 -8.16 -18.82
CA GLN A 26 -4.00 -8.70 -17.93
C GLN A 26 -3.89 -8.17 -16.48
N GLN A 27 -2.99 -7.22 -16.20
CA GLN A 27 -2.72 -6.71 -14.86
C GLN A 27 -2.56 -5.20 -14.89
N CYS A 28 -3.69 -4.50 -15.05
CA CYS A 28 -3.69 -3.05 -15.31
C CYS A 28 -3.51 -2.19 -14.05
N ASN A 29 -3.72 -2.76 -12.86
CA ASN A 29 -3.49 -2.08 -11.59
C ASN A 29 -2.95 -3.07 -10.55
N LYS A 30 -2.44 -2.58 -9.42
CA LYS A 30 -1.82 -3.45 -8.39
C LYS A 30 -2.78 -4.39 -7.66
N SER A 31 -4.11 -4.25 -7.81
CA SER A 31 -5.11 -5.02 -7.07
C SER A 31 -5.13 -6.51 -7.37
N TRP A 32 -4.59 -6.94 -8.52
CA TRP A 32 -4.44 -8.35 -8.87
C TRP A 32 -3.68 -9.14 -7.77
N LYS A 33 -2.74 -8.49 -7.06
CA LYS A 33 -2.02 -9.09 -5.93
C LYS A 33 -2.94 -9.46 -4.77
N LEU A 34 -3.96 -8.63 -4.51
CA LEU A 34 -4.99 -8.93 -3.52
C LEU A 34 -5.95 -10.00 -4.01
N ASN A 35 -6.36 -9.94 -5.29
CA ASN A 35 -7.19 -10.98 -5.89
C ASN A 35 -6.53 -12.36 -5.80
N GLN A 36 -5.22 -12.44 -6.05
CA GLN A 36 -4.44 -13.68 -5.90
C GLN A 36 -4.37 -14.14 -4.43
N LEU A 37 -4.16 -13.22 -3.49
CA LEU A 37 -4.11 -13.53 -2.05
C LEU A 37 -5.46 -14.05 -1.53
N ILE A 38 -6.56 -13.43 -1.95
CA ILE A 38 -7.94 -13.78 -1.55
C ILE A 38 -8.45 -14.99 -2.35
N GLN A 39 -7.81 -15.32 -3.48
CA GLN A 39 -8.25 -16.33 -4.44
C GLN A 39 -9.64 -16.03 -5.03
N MET A 40 -10.01 -14.75 -5.12
CA MET A 40 -11.27 -14.27 -5.69
C MET A 40 -11.05 -12.92 -6.41
N PRO A 41 -11.75 -12.65 -7.52
CA PRO A 41 -11.66 -11.38 -8.25
C PRO A 41 -12.49 -10.28 -7.57
N SER A 42 -12.18 -9.98 -6.30
CA SER A 42 -12.93 -9.01 -5.50
C SER A 42 -12.64 -7.55 -5.90
N PHE A 43 -11.45 -7.29 -6.46
CA PHE A 43 -11.02 -5.98 -6.91
C PHE A 43 -11.07 -5.88 -8.44
N LYS A 44 -11.61 -4.76 -8.95
CA LYS A 44 -11.74 -4.52 -10.39
C LYS A 44 -10.42 -4.02 -10.97
N GLU A 45 -9.82 -4.83 -11.84
CA GLU A 45 -8.54 -4.51 -12.48
C GLU A 45 -8.67 -3.45 -13.60
N HIS A 46 -9.83 -3.40 -14.26
CA HIS A 46 -10.09 -2.58 -15.46
C HIS A 46 -11.17 -1.51 -15.27
N SER A 47 -11.57 -1.19 -14.03
CA SER A 47 -12.54 -0.11 -13.85
C SER A 47 -11.84 1.24 -13.98
N ILE A 48 -12.10 1.93 -15.10
CA ILE A 48 -11.88 3.37 -15.20
C ILE A 48 -12.70 4.02 -14.08
N ILE A 49 -12.05 4.87 -13.30
CA ILE A 49 -12.74 5.71 -12.32
C ILE A 49 -13.58 6.72 -13.12
N ASP A 50 -14.85 6.39 -13.36
CA ASP A 50 -15.89 7.41 -13.58
C ASP A 50 -16.30 8.05 -12.24
N ASN A 51 -16.05 7.37 -11.11
CA ASN A 51 -16.35 7.83 -9.75
C ASN A 51 -15.06 8.17 -8.99
N GLU A 52 -14.95 9.38 -8.45
CA GLU A 52 -13.81 9.99 -7.71
C GLU A 52 -13.23 9.19 -6.51
N ASP A 53 -13.69 7.96 -6.28
CA ASP A 53 -13.29 7.09 -5.20
C ASP A 53 -11.95 6.40 -5.49
N ASP A 54 -10.87 7.01 -4.99
CA ASP A 54 -9.52 6.42 -5.02
C ASP A 54 -9.35 5.19 -4.09
N PHE A 55 -10.32 4.89 -3.21
CA PHE A 55 -10.26 3.72 -2.33
C PHE A 55 -11.23 2.64 -2.77
N GLU A 56 -10.72 1.44 -2.99
CA GLU A 56 -11.50 0.23 -3.19
C GLU A 56 -11.27 -0.70 -2.01
N TYR A 57 -12.30 -1.38 -1.50
CA TYR A 57 -12.17 -2.24 -0.34
C TYR A 57 -13.00 -3.51 -0.46
N TYR A 58 -12.53 -4.56 0.19
CA TYR A 58 -13.20 -5.86 0.28
C TYR A 58 -13.10 -6.39 1.71
N TYR A 59 -14.23 -6.81 2.28
CA TYR A 59 -14.28 -7.42 3.60
C TYR A 59 -14.36 -8.94 3.49
N ASP A 60 -13.30 -9.61 3.91
CA ASP A 60 -13.27 -11.06 4.04
C ASP A 60 -13.84 -11.45 5.40
N HIS A 61 -15.09 -11.94 5.39
CA HIS A 61 -15.80 -12.40 6.57
C HIS A 61 -15.16 -13.64 7.22
N LEU A 62 -14.46 -14.48 6.47
CA LEU A 62 -13.86 -15.72 6.97
C LEU A 62 -12.63 -15.42 7.81
N ASN A 63 -11.77 -14.54 7.30
CA ASN A 63 -10.53 -14.13 7.97
C ASN A 63 -10.68 -12.85 8.80
N ASN A 64 -11.89 -12.29 8.87
CA ASN A 64 -12.19 -11.01 9.51
C ASN A 64 -11.19 -9.91 9.14
N THR A 65 -10.94 -9.78 7.84
CA THR A 65 -9.90 -8.89 7.29
C THR A 65 -10.49 -7.96 6.24
N ILE A 66 -10.22 -6.66 6.36
CA ILE A 66 -10.54 -5.68 5.34
C ILE A 66 -9.29 -5.45 4.50
N TYR A 67 -9.42 -5.73 3.21
CA TYR A 67 -8.42 -5.38 2.22
C TYR A 67 -8.77 -4.04 1.61
N VAL A 68 -7.81 -3.12 1.54
CA VAL A 68 -7.97 -1.79 0.97
C VAL A 68 -6.97 -1.62 -0.16
N HIS A 69 -7.44 -1.21 -1.33
CA HIS A 69 -6.63 -0.88 -2.49
C HIS A 69 -6.71 0.63 -2.72
N LEU A 70 -5.57 1.32 -2.58
CA LEU A 70 -5.45 2.73 -2.94
C LEU A 70 -5.12 2.86 -4.42
N ARG A 71 -6.12 3.22 -5.23
CA ARG A 71 -5.95 3.59 -6.63
C ARG A 71 -5.29 4.96 -6.72
N SER A 72 -4.31 5.11 -7.60
CA SER A 72 -3.65 6.40 -7.79
C SER A 72 -3.04 6.54 -9.18
N PHE A 73 -2.50 7.72 -9.48
CA PHE A 73 -1.74 7.96 -10.72
C PHE A 73 -0.44 7.14 -10.81
N HIS A 74 -0.08 6.39 -9.76
CA HIS A 74 1.00 5.40 -9.80
C HIS A 74 0.57 4.04 -10.36
N ASP A 75 -0.74 3.83 -10.54
CA ASP A 75 -1.25 2.74 -11.36
C ASP A 75 -1.15 3.14 -12.83
N THR A 76 -0.47 2.34 -13.65
CA THR A 76 -0.16 2.72 -15.03
C THR A 76 -1.43 2.97 -15.85
N TYR A 77 -2.48 2.19 -15.61
CA TYR A 77 -3.78 2.39 -16.26
C TYR A 77 -4.40 3.76 -15.95
N GLN A 78 -4.34 4.21 -14.69
CA GLN A 78 -4.85 5.52 -14.29
C GLN A 78 -4.00 6.66 -14.85
N LEU A 79 -2.69 6.45 -14.96
CA LEU A 79 -1.79 7.43 -15.58
C LEU A 79 -2.07 7.61 -17.07
N LEU A 80 -2.29 6.51 -17.81
CA LEU A 80 -2.66 6.55 -19.23
C LEU A 80 -3.98 7.30 -19.41
N HIS A 81 -5.01 6.96 -18.64
CA HIS A 81 -6.28 7.67 -18.67
C HIS A 81 -6.13 9.15 -18.33
N LEU A 82 -5.27 9.51 -17.37
CA LEU A 82 -4.97 10.91 -17.06
C LEU A 82 -4.37 11.63 -18.27
N ILE A 83 -3.41 11.02 -18.96
CA ILE A 83 -2.74 11.58 -20.14
C ILE A 83 -3.73 11.73 -21.30
N ASP A 84 -4.55 10.71 -21.56
CA ASP A 84 -5.56 10.75 -22.63
C ASP A 84 -6.63 11.83 -22.40
N ASN A 85 -6.84 12.27 -21.16
CA ASN A 85 -7.76 13.36 -20.84
C ASN A 85 -7.08 14.76 -20.88
N ILE A 86 -5.76 14.84 -20.99
CA ILE A 86 -5.01 16.09 -21.16
C ILE A 86 -4.89 16.37 -22.67
N ASN A 87 -6.01 16.60 -23.34
CA ASN A 87 -6.05 16.87 -24.79
C ASN A 87 -6.22 18.35 -25.16
N ASP A 88 -6.45 19.24 -24.18
CA ASP A 88 -6.70 20.66 -24.43
C ASP A 88 -5.49 21.55 -24.09
N ASP A 89 -5.20 22.57 -24.89
CA ASP A 89 -4.10 23.54 -24.69
C ASP A 89 -4.13 24.22 -23.29
N THR A 90 -5.31 24.37 -22.70
CA THR A 90 -5.51 24.88 -21.33
C THR A 90 -5.10 23.87 -20.26
N SER A 91 -5.32 22.58 -20.50
CA SER A 91 -4.94 21.49 -19.59
C SER A 91 -3.41 21.32 -19.53
N ILE A 92 -2.72 21.50 -20.67
CA ILE A 92 -1.26 21.47 -20.76
C ILE A 92 -0.64 22.64 -19.99
N LYS A 93 -1.19 23.85 -20.13
CA LYS A 93 -0.72 25.04 -19.39
C LYS A 93 -0.83 24.89 -17.87
N ASN A 94 -1.80 24.11 -17.40
CA ASN A 94 -2.03 23.85 -15.97
C ASN A 94 -1.54 22.47 -15.51
N PHE A 95 -0.77 21.75 -16.33
CA PHE A 95 -0.33 20.39 -16.03
C PHE A 95 0.43 20.30 -14.70
N ALA A 96 1.33 21.25 -14.43
CA ALA A 96 2.10 21.27 -13.20
C ALA A 96 1.20 21.31 -11.96
N GLN A 97 0.19 22.19 -11.95
CA GLN A 97 -0.77 22.31 -10.85
C GLN A 97 -1.63 21.05 -10.71
N LEU A 98 -2.09 20.48 -11.82
CA LEU A 98 -2.84 19.22 -11.82
C LEU A 98 -2.00 18.07 -11.24
N TRP A 99 -0.73 17.98 -11.63
CA TRP A 99 0.20 16.97 -11.14
C TRP A 99 0.51 17.13 -9.65
N GLU A 100 0.72 18.36 -9.18
CA GLU A 100 0.89 18.66 -7.76
C GLU A 100 -0.35 18.27 -6.93
N ASN A 101 -1.55 18.56 -7.44
CA ASN A 101 -2.80 18.18 -6.77
C ASN A 101 -2.94 16.65 -6.68
N LYS A 102 -2.62 15.91 -7.75
CA LYS A 102 -2.65 14.44 -7.74
C LYS A 102 -1.63 13.85 -6.76
N GLN A 103 -0.41 14.40 -6.71
CA GLN A 103 0.60 14.01 -5.71
C GLN A 103 0.14 14.29 -4.28
N ALA A 104 -0.38 15.49 -4.02
CA ALA A 104 -0.88 15.87 -2.70
C ALA A 104 -2.03 14.96 -2.24
N ASN A 105 -2.96 14.63 -3.14
CA ASN A 105 -4.06 13.72 -2.86
C ASN A 105 -3.56 12.30 -2.57
N PHE A 106 -2.62 11.78 -3.36
CA PHE A 106 -2.01 10.47 -3.11
C PHE A 106 -1.34 10.40 -1.73
N ILE A 107 -0.60 11.44 -1.33
CA ILE A 107 0.06 11.50 -0.03
C ILE A 107 -0.98 11.54 1.11
N LYS A 108 -2.03 12.37 1.00
CA LYS A 108 -3.11 12.44 2.00
C LYS A 108 -3.82 11.10 2.16
N LYS A 109 -4.14 10.43 1.05
CA LYS A 109 -4.83 9.13 1.05
C LYS A 109 -3.92 8.02 1.57
N SER A 110 -2.64 8.07 1.25
CA SER A 110 -1.65 7.16 1.83
C SER A 110 -1.53 7.34 3.35
N LEU A 111 -1.57 8.58 3.86
CA LEU A 111 -1.57 8.83 5.30
C LEU A 111 -2.75 8.12 5.98
N ILE A 112 -3.95 8.15 5.40
CA ILE A 112 -5.11 7.41 5.92
C ILE A 112 -4.80 5.90 6.02
N CYS A 113 -4.20 5.30 4.98
CA CYS A 113 -3.75 3.90 5.06
C CYS A 113 -2.77 3.67 6.22
N PHE A 114 -1.79 4.56 6.44
CA PHE A 114 -0.84 4.49 7.55
C PHE A 114 -1.46 4.65 8.94
N LEU A 115 -2.57 5.36 9.06
CA LEU A 115 -3.26 5.57 10.33
C LEU A 115 -4.18 4.42 10.72
N LEU A 116 -4.76 3.72 9.74
CA LEU A 116 -5.81 2.73 9.95
C LEU A 116 -5.35 1.27 9.78
N SER A 117 -4.27 1.03 9.03
CA SER A 117 -3.90 -0.34 8.64
C SER A 117 -2.98 -1.03 9.64
N HIS A 118 -3.19 -2.33 9.82
CA HIS A 118 -2.29 -3.21 10.57
C HIS A 118 -1.11 -3.65 9.70
N ILE A 119 -1.35 -3.84 8.40
CA ILE A 119 -0.35 -4.22 7.41
C ILE A 119 -0.49 -3.29 6.21
N ILE A 120 0.65 -2.82 5.69
CA ILE A 120 0.72 -2.04 4.47
C ILE A 120 1.60 -2.75 3.48
N ILE A 121 1.01 -3.16 2.36
CA ILE A 121 1.69 -3.76 1.24
C ILE A 121 2.09 -2.64 0.28
N ILE A 122 3.38 -2.54 -0.02
CA ILE A 122 3.95 -1.56 -0.93
C ILE A 122 4.36 -2.30 -2.20
N SER A 123 3.58 -2.11 -3.25
CA SER A 123 3.81 -2.66 -4.58
C SER A 123 4.85 -1.83 -5.33
N HIS A 124 5.84 -2.51 -5.90
CA HIS A 124 6.79 -1.91 -6.81
C HIS A 124 6.97 -2.78 -8.06
N SER A 125 6.96 -2.12 -9.21
CA SER A 125 7.03 -2.73 -10.54
C SER A 125 8.43 -3.21 -10.96
N SER A 126 9.46 -2.88 -10.19
CA SER A 126 10.83 -3.30 -10.43
C SER A 126 11.25 -4.37 -9.41
N HIS A 127 12.36 -5.05 -9.70
CA HIS A 127 13.06 -5.94 -8.78
C HIS A 127 14.07 -5.21 -7.88
N THR A 128 14.08 -3.88 -7.92
CA THR A 128 14.98 -3.01 -7.15
C THR A 128 14.20 -2.09 -6.22
N PHE A 129 14.79 -1.72 -5.09
CA PHE A 129 14.16 -0.78 -4.16
C PHE A 129 14.28 0.67 -4.65
N ASP A 130 13.13 1.35 -4.76
CA ASP A 130 13.06 2.76 -5.13
C ASP A 130 13.30 3.67 -3.92
N LEU A 131 14.44 4.37 -3.94
CA LEU A 131 14.82 5.31 -2.87
C LEU A 131 13.84 6.48 -2.69
N ASN A 132 12.97 6.76 -3.67
CA ASN A 132 11.92 7.76 -3.50
C ASN A 132 10.93 7.38 -2.39
N TYR A 133 10.79 6.09 -2.06
CA TYR A 133 9.99 5.67 -0.90
C TYR A 133 10.54 6.24 0.41
N LEU A 134 11.85 6.47 0.53
CA LEU A 134 12.44 7.11 1.71
C LEU A 134 11.90 8.53 1.91
N ARG A 135 11.86 9.32 0.83
CA ARG A 135 11.27 10.67 0.86
C ARG A 135 9.79 10.61 1.16
N PHE A 136 9.06 9.68 0.55
CA PHE A 136 7.64 9.46 0.79
C PHE A 136 7.34 9.16 2.26
N PHE A 137 8.04 8.20 2.88
CA PHE A 137 7.83 7.87 4.29
C PHE A 137 8.14 9.05 5.22
N ARG A 138 9.18 9.84 4.93
CA ARG A 138 9.49 11.06 5.70
C ARG A 138 8.38 12.10 5.60
N ILE A 139 7.77 12.26 4.42
CA ILE A 139 6.62 13.16 4.23
C ILE A 139 5.41 12.64 5.01
N ILE A 140 5.11 11.34 4.95
CA ILE A 140 4.02 10.73 5.70
C ILE A 140 4.19 10.94 7.19
N GLU A 141 5.40 10.71 7.73
CA GLU A 141 5.67 10.90 9.16
C GLU A 141 5.54 12.36 9.60
N LEU A 142 6.06 13.29 8.77
CA LEU A 142 5.90 14.72 9.03
C LEU A 142 4.43 15.15 9.01
N LEU A 143 3.64 14.65 8.06
CA LEU A 143 2.20 14.93 8.00
C LEU A 143 1.48 14.32 9.20
N ARG A 144 1.79 13.07 9.57
CA ARG A 144 1.24 12.40 10.75
C ARG A 144 1.42 13.25 12.00
N HIS A 145 2.62 13.75 12.25
CA HIS A 145 2.88 14.62 13.40
C HIS A 145 2.07 15.92 13.35
N LYS A 146 1.96 16.55 12.17
CA LYS A 146 1.19 17.80 12.00
C LYS A 146 -0.31 17.61 12.17
N THR A 147 -0.87 16.50 11.68
CA THR A 147 -2.32 16.23 11.71
C THR A 147 -2.78 15.51 12.97
N LYS A 148 -1.84 14.98 13.78
CA LYS A 148 -2.12 14.23 15.00
C LYS A 148 -3.17 14.89 15.91
N PRO A 149 -3.09 16.19 16.27
CA PRO A 149 -4.07 16.80 17.17
C PRO A 149 -5.51 16.72 16.64
N ALA A 150 -5.70 17.06 15.36
CA ALA A 150 -7.02 17.02 14.71
C ALA A 150 -7.55 15.58 14.57
N ILE A 151 -6.67 14.62 14.28
CA ILE A 151 -7.05 13.20 14.21
C ILE A 151 -7.50 12.70 15.59
N LEU A 152 -6.79 13.08 16.67
CA LEU A 152 -7.18 12.69 18.03
C LEU A 152 -8.54 13.23 18.43
N GLU A 153 -8.79 14.50 18.14
CA GLU A 153 -10.08 15.12 18.40
C GLU A 153 -11.20 14.38 17.65
N THR A 154 -10.97 14.05 16.38
CA THR A 154 -11.93 13.31 15.55
C THR A 154 -12.16 11.89 16.07
N ILE A 155 -11.11 11.15 16.43
CA ILE A 155 -11.26 9.78 16.94
C ILE A 155 -12.03 9.79 18.28
N ARG A 156 -11.73 10.76 19.15
CA ARG A 156 -12.43 10.92 20.44
C ARG A 156 -13.90 11.26 20.25
N SER A 157 -14.24 12.12 19.28
CA SER A 157 -15.64 12.49 19.03
C SER A 157 -16.49 11.34 18.51
N LEU A 158 -15.89 10.35 17.85
CA LEU A 158 -16.60 9.19 17.32
C LEU A 158 -17.07 8.21 18.42
N ASN A 159 -16.46 8.21 19.62
CA ASN A 159 -16.79 7.29 20.72
C ASN A 159 -16.82 5.79 20.32
N LEU A 160 -16.13 5.40 19.24
CA LEU A 160 -16.16 4.04 18.69
C LEU A 160 -15.13 3.09 19.32
N PHE A 161 -14.15 3.64 20.04
CA PHE A 161 -12.99 2.90 20.54
C PHE A 161 -12.85 3.07 22.05
N LYS A 162 -12.50 2.00 22.78
CA LYS A 162 -12.19 2.12 24.20
C LYS A 162 -10.83 2.82 24.36
N GLU A 163 -10.65 3.60 25.43
CA GLU A 163 -9.36 4.27 25.72
C GLU A 163 -8.18 3.29 25.86
N THR A 164 -8.46 2.02 26.17
CA THR A 164 -7.50 0.92 26.27
C THR A 164 -7.11 0.30 24.93
N ASP A 165 -7.89 0.55 23.87
CA ASP A 165 -7.74 -0.07 22.56
C ASP A 165 -6.79 0.76 21.68
N ILE A 166 -5.50 0.68 22.00
CA ILE A 166 -4.36 0.98 21.11
C ILE A 166 -3.84 2.42 21.26
N TYR A 167 -2.70 2.72 20.59
CA TYR A 167 -1.87 3.92 20.53
C TYR A 167 -2.60 5.24 20.23
N MET A 168 -3.77 5.46 20.82
CA MET A 168 -4.57 6.66 20.84
C MET A 168 -3.72 7.86 21.18
N ASN A 169 -2.76 7.80 22.11
CA ASN A 169 -1.88 8.93 22.38
C ASN A 169 -0.95 9.32 21.20
N ASP A 170 -0.85 8.48 20.18
CA ASP A 170 -0.05 8.70 18.98
C ASP A 170 -0.87 9.08 17.73
N GLY A 171 -2.20 9.12 17.84
CA GLY A 171 -3.09 9.55 16.75
C GLY A 171 -3.26 8.52 15.63
N ARG A 172 -3.07 7.23 15.92
CA ARG A 172 -3.22 6.12 14.96
C ARG A 172 -3.89 4.92 15.61
N LEU A 173 -4.60 4.13 14.83
CA LEU A 173 -5.25 2.90 15.30
C LEU A 173 -4.23 1.78 15.52
N CYS A 174 -3.09 1.78 14.83
CA CYS A 174 -2.04 0.80 15.02
C CYS A 174 -0.73 1.27 14.37
N VAL A 175 0.38 0.60 14.69
CA VAL A 175 1.65 0.76 13.99
C VAL A 175 1.69 -0.25 12.84
N PRO A 176 1.50 0.16 11.58
CA PRO A 176 1.46 -0.77 10.46
C PRO A 176 2.79 -1.49 10.26
N ARG A 177 2.75 -2.79 9.96
CA ARG A 177 3.89 -3.53 9.39
C ARG A 177 3.94 -3.31 7.89
N ALA A 178 5.05 -2.79 7.38
CA ALA A 178 5.25 -2.62 5.94
C ALA A 178 5.78 -3.92 5.31
N LEU A 179 5.12 -4.39 4.25
CA LEU A 179 5.56 -5.50 3.41
C LEU A 179 5.81 -4.95 2.01
N PHE A 180 6.93 -5.32 1.39
CA PHE A 180 7.24 -4.90 0.03
C PHE A 180 7.02 -6.06 -0.94
N ILE A 181 6.34 -5.79 -2.05
CA ILE A 181 6.20 -6.73 -3.15
C ILE A 181 6.88 -6.13 -4.37
N PHE A 182 7.86 -6.84 -4.89
CA PHE A 182 8.61 -6.49 -6.10
C PHE A 182 8.21 -7.43 -7.23
N GLU A 183 7.98 -6.87 -8.41
CA GLU A 183 7.70 -7.66 -9.61
C GLU A 183 9.02 -8.00 -10.31
N ASN A 184 9.22 -9.29 -10.62
CA ASN A 184 10.39 -9.75 -11.38
C ASN A 184 9.95 -10.22 -12.77
N HIS A 185 10.05 -9.33 -13.75
CA HIS A 185 9.63 -9.60 -15.13
C HIS A 185 10.65 -10.40 -15.95
N HIS A 186 11.82 -10.73 -15.36
CA HIS A 186 12.88 -11.48 -16.04
C HIS A 186 12.88 -12.98 -15.76
N HIS A 187 12.00 -13.47 -14.88
CA HIS A 187 11.77 -14.91 -14.65
C HIS A 187 10.48 -15.41 -15.32
N LYS A 188 10.24 -15.03 -16.57
CA LYS A 188 9.43 -15.91 -17.43
C LYS A 188 10.33 -17.08 -17.77
N GLY A 189 10.12 -18.19 -17.07
CA GLY A 189 10.84 -19.43 -17.28
C GLY A 189 10.96 -19.71 -18.77
N THR A 190 12.18 -19.97 -19.21
CA THR A 190 12.36 -20.74 -20.44
C THR A 190 11.55 -22.02 -20.26
N ASP A 191 10.52 -22.22 -21.10
CA ASP A 191 9.69 -23.42 -21.20
C ASP A 191 10.54 -24.63 -21.64
N ILE A 192 11.52 -25.03 -20.82
CA ILE A 192 12.28 -26.26 -20.98
C ILE A 192 11.74 -27.24 -19.93
N PRO A 193 10.92 -28.22 -20.33
CA PRO A 193 10.35 -29.18 -19.39
C PRO A 193 11.46 -30.12 -18.90
N GLY A 194 11.86 -29.92 -17.64
CA GLY A 194 12.65 -30.88 -16.87
C GLY A 194 14.01 -30.36 -16.40
N GLY A 195 14.08 -29.91 -15.14
CA GLY A 195 15.32 -29.98 -14.36
C GLY A 195 15.87 -28.73 -13.67
N GLY A 196 15.08 -27.66 -13.43
CA GLY A 196 15.60 -26.40 -12.86
C GLY A 196 14.99 -25.88 -11.55
N ASP A 197 13.90 -26.48 -11.05
CA ASP A 197 13.00 -25.82 -10.07
C ASP A 197 13.65 -25.40 -8.74
N ARG A 198 14.48 -26.26 -8.14
CA ARG A 198 15.00 -26.01 -6.78
C ARG A 198 16.10 -24.96 -6.73
N ASP A 199 16.94 -24.88 -7.76
CA ASP A 199 18.04 -23.92 -7.81
C ASP A 199 17.53 -22.51 -8.10
N ASP A 200 16.45 -22.38 -8.88
CA ASP A 200 15.82 -21.09 -9.15
C ASP A 200 15.01 -20.58 -7.96
N ASP A 201 14.31 -21.46 -7.23
CA ASP A 201 13.67 -21.11 -5.95
C ASP A 201 14.69 -20.59 -4.92
N GLN A 202 15.85 -21.26 -4.80
CA GLN A 202 16.89 -20.84 -3.87
C GLN A 202 17.49 -19.47 -4.26
N LYS A 203 17.64 -19.18 -5.55
CA LYS A 203 18.07 -17.85 -6.03
C LYS A 203 17.05 -16.77 -5.68
N LEU A 204 15.76 -17.05 -5.84
CA LEU A 204 14.68 -16.12 -5.48
C LEU A 204 14.67 -15.82 -3.98
N ILE A 205 14.82 -16.84 -3.13
CA ILE A 205 14.92 -16.68 -1.68
C ILE A 205 16.13 -15.81 -1.32
N ASN A 206 17.30 -16.10 -1.90
CA ASN A 206 18.51 -15.31 -1.67
C ASN A 206 18.34 -13.85 -2.12
N MET A 207 17.66 -13.62 -3.25
CA MET A 207 17.34 -12.28 -3.73
C MET A 207 16.39 -11.54 -2.79
N ALA A 208 15.37 -12.23 -2.25
CA ALA A 208 14.45 -11.65 -1.28
C ALA A 208 15.16 -11.24 0.01
N HIS A 209 16.06 -12.08 0.55
CA HIS A 209 16.88 -11.74 1.72
C HIS A 209 17.80 -10.54 1.47
N ASN A 210 18.47 -10.51 0.32
CA ASN A 210 19.31 -9.38 -0.06
C ASN A 210 18.49 -8.08 -0.17
N LEU A 211 17.28 -8.14 -0.75
CA LEU A 211 16.39 -6.97 -0.83
C LEU A 211 15.89 -6.54 0.55
N GLU A 212 15.56 -7.48 1.43
CA GLU A 212 15.17 -7.20 2.81
C GLU A 212 16.28 -6.44 3.55
N ASP A 213 17.53 -6.90 3.44
CA ASP A 213 18.69 -6.23 4.03
C ASP A 213 18.91 -4.83 3.45
N ILE A 214 18.79 -4.66 2.14
CA ILE A 214 18.89 -3.36 1.47
C ILE A 214 17.81 -2.39 1.99
N ILE A 215 16.56 -2.85 2.06
CA ILE A 215 15.43 -2.04 2.50
C ILE A 215 15.59 -1.68 3.98
N PHE A 216 15.91 -2.66 4.83
CA PHE A 216 16.13 -2.45 6.26
C PHE A 216 17.23 -1.41 6.49
N ASN A 217 18.38 -1.57 5.83
CA ASN A 217 19.50 -0.63 5.94
C ASN A 217 19.12 0.75 5.42
N ALA A 218 18.44 0.86 4.28
CA ALA A 218 18.01 2.14 3.72
C ALA A 218 17.04 2.89 4.65
N LEU A 219 16.07 2.18 5.22
CA LEU A 219 15.10 2.74 6.17
C LEU A 219 15.78 3.18 7.48
N ARG A 220 16.71 2.37 7.99
CA ARG A 220 17.47 2.66 9.22
C ARG A 220 18.40 3.85 9.04
N CYS A 221 19.21 3.87 7.97
CA CYS A 221 20.12 4.98 7.65
C CYS A 221 19.37 6.29 7.40
N SER A 222 18.12 6.21 6.94
CA SER A 222 17.25 7.37 6.73
C SER A 222 16.45 7.77 7.97
N TYR A 223 16.66 7.11 9.12
CA TYR A 223 15.94 7.32 10.39
C TYR A 223 14.42 7.18 10.27
N ILE A 224 13.94 6.38 9.31
CA ILE A 224 12.50 6.10 9.12
C ILE A 224 12.05 5.02 10.11
N ILE A 225 12.89 4.02 10.33
CA ILE A 225 12.74 3.05 11.41
C ILE A 225 13.81 3.33 12.47
N SER A 226 13.41 3.45 13.72
CA SER A 226 14.32 3.53 14.86
C SER A 226 14.26 2.24 15.66
N ASN A 227 15.41 1.82 16.18
CA ASN A 227 15.39 0.89 17.31
C ASN A 227 14.84 1.70 18.49
N GLN A 228 13.56 1.53 18.82
CA GLN A 228 13.12 1.87 20.15
C GLN A 228 13.86 0.91 21.10
N MET A 229 14.90 1.42 21.76
CA MET A 229 15.47 0.81 22.96
C MET A 229 14.53 1.00 24.13
#